data_AF-A0A2M4AJW2-F1
#
_entry.id   AF-A0A2M4AJW2-F1
#
_cell.length_a   1.000
_cell.length_b   1.000
_cell.length_c   1.000
_cell.angle_alpha   90.00
_cell.angle_beta   90.00
_cell.angle_gamma   90.00
#
_symmetry.space_group_name_H-M   'P 1'
#
loop_
_entity.id
_entity.type
_entity.pdbx_description
1 polymer ?
#
loop_
_entity_poly.entity_id
_entity_poly.type
_entity_poly.pdbx_seq_one_letter_code
_entity_poly.pdbx_strand_id
1 'polypeptide(L)'
;MGIRHLKTYMNKHLKNGVYRVWMLREIRKAAKGSRQPLVVIDLMALFELFCFDRKSTLCGSRVRVIEQEADEFFRRLTEAGARLVFFYDGPPQQIKLETWTKRQHLKYENMIAIIDAVDQGVPLQQIANKFYGAIPNNTCIKLNRIASKHGPVITAYSAECDQELAVYAKQHKAFAIITNDTDFLIYEGDWHLWSVQDINLGTLETLEYDRNALRRELDLSWPGMALWATLGGNDFFQYDTVAPFHNSLQGNNKFGKLAQYVRSLPIANGFNKGITQQIVQRVYAGQPIPENAEECLMQSVYFYSTNPALLKRPMDPMEAFLIEEEHTFVLSILKGTAHNCTIQFFDFRSSELGNYFDIIVPLIARTAGIILFHRQHERKDVTILSKRGHLEPYAAHTIPAIFPTDIIPPHVMELLSQDVSLQEALMQKKLQLLRWVCSDDVDDGMLQALPARLVTTVLTLVTLVRNDALLLFEADLLLTIVNDELNGGINSNPTIERYPVRVDPRAFRVGFLFQKVYSHIARTAKSIGLPADFCCSVPYDGHRFHNCYAGWRSGQWTMSEGQHWRLYAPFARQERVTVAIA
;
A
#
# COMPACT_ATOMS: atom_id res chain seq x y z
N MET A 1 -3.47 -9.21 11.15
CA MET A 1 -4.10 -9.84 9.97
C MET A 1 -4.02 -11.35 10.15
N GLY A 2 -4.65 -12.13 9.27
CA GLY A 2 -4.78 -13.58 9.40
C GLY A 2 -5.81 -14.07 10.43
N ILE A 3 -5.54 -15.23 11.04
CA ILE A 3 -6.47 -15.91 11.96
C ILE A 3 -6.78 -15.11 13.24
N ARG A 4 -8.06 -14.81 13.45
CA ARG A 4 -8.54 -14.03 14.60
C ARG A 4 -8.17 -14.68 15.94
N HIS A 5 -7.55 -13.89 16.81
CA HIS A 5 -7.06 -14.24 18.16
C HIS A 5 -5.82 -15.16 18.23
N LEU A 6 -5.22 -15.56 17.10
CA LEU A 6 -4.08 -16.47 17.12
C LEU A 6 -2.85 -15.86 17.80
N LYS A 7 -2.50 -14.61 17.48
CA LYS A 7 -1.40 -13.89 18.16
C LYS A 7 -1.58 -13.88 19.69
N THR A 8 -2.78 -13.60 20.17
CA THR A 8 -3.08 -13.62 21.62
C THR A 8 -2.89 -15.00 22.21
N TYR A 9 -3.29 -16.05 21.48
CA TYR A 9 -3.08 -17.43 21.90
C TYR A 9 -1.59 -17.79 22.01
N MET A 10 -0.80 -17.43 21.00
CA MET A 10 0.66 -17.61 21.04
C MET A 10 1.29 -16.94 22.26
N ASN A 11 0.90 -15.68 22.54
CA ASN A 11 1.49 -14.89 23.62
C ASN A 11 1.08 -15.36 25.02
N LYS A 12 -0.17 -15.80 25.22
CA LYS A 12 -0.74 -16.03 26.56
C LYS A 12 -0.84 -17.49 26.96
N HIS A 13 -0.94 -18.40 26.00
CA HIS A 13 -1.31 -19.79 26.26
C HIS A 13 -0.24 -20.80 25.84
N LEU A 14 0.63 -20.46 24.89
CA LEU A 14 1.67 -21.36 24.40
C LEU A 14 2.99 -21.15 25.16
N LYS A 15 3.39 -22.13 25.98
CA LYS A 15 4.69 -22.09 26.65
C LYS A 15 5.81 -22.14 25.62
N ASN A 16 6.76 -21.20 25.71
CA ASN A 16 7.84 -21.03 24.73
C ASN A 16 7.34 -20.77 23.29
N GLY A 17 6.11 -20.29 23.12
CA GLY A 17 5.55 -19.97 21.82
C GLY A 17 6.12 -18.70 21.19
N VAL A 18 6.69 -17.82 22.02
CA VAL A 18 7.23 -16.52 21.60
C VAL A 18 8.47 -16.19 22.41
N TYR A 19 9.52 -15.71 21.76
CA TYR A 19 10.76 -15.28 22.43
C TYR A 19 11.42 -14.11 21.71
N ARG A 20 12.28 -13.39 22.43
CA ARG A 20 13.06 -12.26 21.89
C ARG A 20 14.25 -12.75 21.09
N VAL A 21 14.51 -12.10 19.97
CA VAL A 21 15.64 -12.37 19.08
C VAL A 21 16.30 -11.07 18.62
N TRP A 22 17.62 -11.12 18.42
CA TRP A 22 18.38 -10.03 17.81
C TRP A 22 18.67 -10.40 16.36
N MET A 23 17.92 -9.81 15.42
CA MET A 23 17.94 -10.21 14.01
C MET A 23 19.37 -10.24 13.44
N LEU A 24 20.15 -9.19 13.69
CA LEU A 24 21.54 -9.10 13.20
C LEU A 24 22.43 -10.23 13.74
N ARG A 25 22.23 -10.65 14.99
CA ARG A 25 23.01 -11.74 15.60
C ARG A 25 22.67 -13.07 14.95
N GLU A 26 21.37 -13.34 14.77
CA GLU A 26 20.89 -14.57 14.14
C GLU A 26 21.30 -14.66 12.67
N ILE A 27 21.22 -13.55 11.93
CA ILE A 27 21.71 -13.45 10.55
C ILE A 27 23.21 -13.75 10.48
N ARG A 28 24.04 -13.10 11.31
CA ARG A 28 25.48 -13.33 11.34
C ARG A 28 25.84 -14.77 11.71
N LYS A 29 25.08 -15.37 12.63
CA LYS A 29 25.24 -16.77 13.02
C LYS A 29 24.94 -17.70 11.86
N ALA A 30 23.85 -17.48 11.15
CA ALA A 30 23.48 -18.26 9.97
C ALA A 30 24.49 -18.09 8.82
N ALA A 31 24.97 -16.86 8.59
CA ALA A 31 25.94 -16.54 7.54
C ALA A 31 27.30 -17.26 7.70
N LYS A 32 27.71 -17.59 8.94
CA LYS A 32 28.92 -18.40 9.21
C LYS A 32 28.82 -19.82 8.65
N GLY A 33 27.61 -20.34 8.43
CA GLY A 33 27.34 -21.71 7.96
C GLY A 33 27.50 -21.92 6.46
N SER A 34 28.25 -21.07 5.75
CA SER A 34 28.55 -21.11 4.29
C SER A 34 27.41 -20.71 3.33
N ARG A 35 26.22 -20.35 3.82
CA ARG A 35 25.11 -19.84 2.99
C ARG A 35 24.68 -18.46 3.45
N GLN A 36 24.50 -17.53 2.51
CA GLN A 36 23.91 -16.23 2.77
C GLN A 36 22.43 -16.42 3.19
N PRO A 37 22.03 -16.12 4.45
CA PRO A 37 20.66 -16.35 4.91
C PRO A 37 19.67 -15.48 4.13
N LEU A 38 18.68 -16.13 3.51
CA LEU A 38 17.60 -15.44 2.81
C LEU A 38 16.57 -14.94 3.83
N VAL A 39 16.34 -13.64 3.89
CA VAL A 39 15.24 -13.04 4.65
C VAL A 39 14.19 -12.56 3.66
N VAL A 40 12.98 -13.12 3.75
CA VAL A 40 11.84 -12.73 2.92
C VAL A 40 10.97 -11.76 3.73
N ILE A 41 10.58 -10.64 3.12
CA ILE A 41 9.97 -9.52 3.84
C ILE A 41 8.62 -9.20 3.20
N ASP A 42 7.57 -9.25 4.01
CA ASP A 42 6.28 -8.65 3.68
C ASP A 42 6.41 -7.12 3.80
N LEU A 43 6.48 -6.45 2.65
CA LEU A 43 6.75 -5.02 2.59
C LEU A 43 5.54 -4.18 3.06
N MET A 44 4.33 -4.72 2.94
CA MET A 44 3.11 -4.03 3.40
C MET A 44 3.05 -3.94 4.93
N ALA A 45 3.55 -4.96 5.64
CA ALA A 45 3.67 -4.93 7.08
C ALA A 45 4.62 -3.81 7.57
N LEU A 46 5.66 -3.47 6.81
CA LEU A 46 6.66 -2.47 7.23
C LEU A 46 6.13 -1.03 7.27
N PHE A 47 5.01 -0.73 6.63
CA PHE A 47 4.38 0.60 6.79
C PHE A 47 4.01 0.89 8.24
N GLU A 48 3.61 -0.12 9.03
CA GLU A 48 3.31 0.08 10.45
C GLU A 48 4.59 0.43 11.24
N LEU A 49 5.71 -0.20 10.91
CA LEU A 49 7.01 0.05 11.55
C LEU A 49 7.52 1.45 11.27
N PHE A 50 7.47 1.91 10.02
CA PHE A 50 8.03 3.22 9.66
C PHE A 50 7.04 4.38 9.83
N CYS A 51 5.72 4.12 9.83
CA CYS A 51 4.69 5.12 10.13
C CYS A 51 4.21 5.03 11.59
N PHE A 52 5.05 4.54 12.51
CA PHE A 52 4.69 4.33 13.91
C PHE A 52 4.37 5.63 14.64
N ASP A 53 5.03 6.74 14.25
CA ASP A 53 4.69 8.07 14.77
C ASP A 53 3.36 8.55 14.18
N ARG A 54 2.28 8.30 14.94
CA ARG A 54 0.93 8.69 14.58
C ARG A 54 0.74 10.20 14.50
N LYS A 55 1.52 11.01 15.23
CA LYS A 55 1.45 12.47 15.10
C LYS A 55 2.00 12.93 13.76
N SER A 56 3.17 12.41 13.37
CA SER A 56 3.71 12.69 12.05
C SER A 56 2.79 12.18 10.95
N THR A 57 2.19 11.00 11.12
CA THR A 57 1.20 10.45 10.16
C THR A 57 0.02 11.39 9.97
N LEU A 58 -0.52 11.98 11.04
CA LEU A 58 -1.59 12.99 10.98
C LEU A 58 -1.16 14.30 10.30
N CYS A 59 0.14 14.59 10.23
CA CYS A 59 0.67 15.72 9.46
C CYS A 59 0.91 15.38 7.99
N GLY A 60 0.59 14.17 7.53
CA GLY A 60 0.98 13.71 6.19
C GLY A 60 2.37 13.10 6.10
N SER A 61 3.01 12.81 7.23
CA SER A 61 4.34 12.18 7.38
C SER A 61 5.51 13.04 6.89
N ARG A 62 6.72 12.61 7.24
CA ARG A 62 7.98 13.17 6.76
C ARG A 62 8.62 12.16 5.82
N VAL A 63 8.27 12.24 4.54
CA VAL A 63 8.52 11.14 3.58
C VAL A 63 9.99 10.78 3.51
N ARG A 64 10.88 11.78 3.38
CA ARG A 64 12.32 11.56 3.30
C ARG A 64 12.91 10.91 4.56
N VAL A 65 12.42 11.29 5.75
CA VAL A 65 12.89 10.71 7.02
C VAL A 65 12.51 9.23 7.09
N ILE A 66 11.28 8.90 6.74
CA ILE A 66 10.80 7.51 6.69
C ILE A 66 11.60 6.69 5.66
N GLU A 67 11.87 7.24 4.48
CA GLU A 67 12.68 6.56 3.47
C GLU A 67 14.12 6.31 3.94
N GLN A 68 14.71 7.26 4.66
CA GLN A 68 16.05 7.09 5.26
C GLN A 68 16.05 6.02 6.36
N GLU A 69 15.04 5.99 7.22
CA GLU A 69 14.89 4.95 8.24
C GLU A 69 14.72 3.56 7.62
N ALA A 70 13.93 3.45 6.55
CA ALA A 70 13.76 2.21 5.81
C ALA A 70 15.05 1.75 5.12
N ASP A 71 15.75 2.67 4.46
CA ASP A 71 17.04 2.39 3.81
C ASP A 71 18.07 1.89 4.81
N GLU A 72 18.17 2.56 5.97
CA GLU A 72 19.06 2.18 7.06
C GLU A 72 18.71 0.82 7.66
N PHE A 73 17.42 0.54 7.85
CA PHE A 73 16.95 -0.76 8.31
C PHE A 73 17.37 -1.89 7.38
N PHE A 74 17.13 -1.75 6.06
CA PHE A 74 17.51 -2.77 5.08
C PHE A 74 19.03 -2.93 4.95
N ARG A 75 19.76 -1.81 4.92
CA ARG A 75 21.24 -1.78 4.87
C ARG A 75 21.86 -2.56 6.03
N ARG A 76 21.34 -2.38 7.25
CA ARG A 76 21.87 -3.11 8.42
C ARG A 76 21.65 -4.62 8.34
N LEU A 77 20.55 -5.07 7.74
CA LEU A 77 20.30 -6.50 7.52
C LEU A 77 21.25 -7.08 6.46
N THR A 78 21.45 -6.37 5.35
CA THR A 78 22.37 -6.81 4.28
C THR A 78 23.82 -6.83 4.76
N GLU A 79 24.26 -5.82 5.52
CA GLU A 79 25.60 -5.77 6.14
C GLU A 79 25.83 -6.86 7.19
N ALA A 80 24.78 -7.34 7.85
CA ALA A 80 24.88 -8.52 8.72
C ALA A 80 25.05 -9.83 7.94
N GLY A 81 24.89 -9.79 6.61
CA GLY A 81 25.08 -10.92 5.70
C GLY A 81 23.78 -11.49 5.14
N ALA A 82 22.62 -10.83 5.33
CA ALA A 82 21.36 -11.33 4.76
C ALA A 82 21.26 -11.05 3.26
N ARG A 83 20.65 -11.98 2.52
CA ARG A 83 20.08 -11.71 1.21
C ARG A 83 18.60 -11.37 1.40
N LEU A 84 18.17 -10.19 0.97
CA LEU A 84 16.79 -9.75 1.12
C LEU A 84 15.98 -10.03 -0.14
N VAL A 85 14.71 -10.41 0.03
CA VAL A 85 13.71 -10.46 -1.02
C VAL A 85 12.42 -9.88 -0.45
N PHE A 86 11.82 -8.94 -1.17
CA PHE A 86 10.62 -8.24 -0.72
C PHE A 86 9.42 -8.72 -1.49
N PHE A 87 8.29 -8.84 -0.81
CA PHE A 87 7.00 -9.12 -1.40
C PHE A 87 6.08 -7.93 -1.20
N TYR A 88 5.41 -7.53 -2.28
CA TYR A 88 4.47 -6.41 -2.30
C TYR A 88 3.11 -6.87 -2.82
N ASP A 89 2.05 -6.30 -2.27
CA ASP A 89 0.69 -6.65 -2.65
C ASP A 89 0.40 -6.33 -4.12
N GLY A 90 -0.22 -7.31 -4.78
CA GLY A 90 -0.79 -7.16 -6.10
C GLY A 90 -2.16 -6.47 -6.13
N PRO A 91 -2.78 -6.39 -7.31
CA PRO A 91 -4.19 -6.02 -7.44
C PRO A 91 -5.08 -6.91 -6.55
N PRO A 92 -6.13 -6.36 -5.91
CA PRO A 92 -7.09 -7.16 -5.15
C PRO A 92 -7.70 -8.25 -6.03
N GLN A 93 -7.68 -9.49 -5.55
CA GLN A 93 -8.35 -10.60 -6.21
C GLN A 93 -9.86 -10.40 -6.16
N GLN A 94 -10.58 -10.77 -7.24
CA GLN A 94 -12.03 -10.54 -7.36
C GLN A 94 -12.82 -11.09 -6.16
N ILE A 95 -12.42 -12.25 -5.65
CA ILE A 95 -13.10 -12.91 -4.52
C ILE A 95 -13.03 -12.09 -3.21
N LYS A 96 -12.02 -11.22 -3.06
CA LYS A 96 -11.85 -10.36 -1.89
C LYS A 96 -12.45 -8.97 -2.08
N LEU A 97 -13.09 -8.68 -3.21
CA LEU A 97 -13.57 -7.35 -3.51
C LEU A 97 -14.54 -6.83 -2.44
N GLU A 98 -15.47 -7.67 -1.99
CA GLU A 98 -16.44 -7.31 -0.95
C GLU A 98 -15.77 -7.04 0.41
N THR A 99 -14.84 -7.89 0.83
CA THR A 99 -14.07 -7.68 2.06
C THR A 99 -13.24 -6.40 1.97
N TRP A 100 -12.62 -6.17 0.81
CA TRP A 100 -11.82 -4.98 0.56
C TRP A 100 -12.66 -3.70 0.60
N THR A 101 -13.83 -3.66 -0.05
CA THR A 101 -14.72 -2.48 -0.02
C THR A 101 -15.25 -2.19 1.37
N LYS A 102 -15.64 -3.22 2.14
CA LYS A 102 -16.03 -3.08 3.56
C LYS A 102 -14.89 -2.48 4.40
N ARG A 103 -13.66 -2.97 4.23
CA ARG A 103 -12.46 -2.42 4.91
C ARG A 103 -12.22 -0.95 4.54
N GLN A 104 -12.33 -0.58 3.27
CA GLN A 104 -12.16 0.82 2.85
C GLN A 104 -13.27 1.73 3.38
N HIS A 105 -14.51 1.25 3.47
CA HIS A 105 -15.60 2.02 4.03
C HIS A 105 -15.39 2.30 5.52
N LEU A 106 -15.05 1.28 6.31
CA LEU A 106 -14.69 1.46 7.72
C LEU A 106 -13.50 2.43 7.90
N LYS A 107 -12.49 2.32 7.03
CA LYS A 107 -11.35 3.24 7.02
C LYS A 107 -11.78 4.68 6.77
N TYR A 108 -12.73 4.91 5.87
CA TYR A 108 -13.29 6.24 5.62
C TYR A 108 -14.02 6.81 6.84
N GLU A 109 -14.92 6.04 7.46
CA GLU A 109 -15.64 6.48 8.66
C GLU A 109 -14.67 6.83 9.81
N ASN A 110 -13.62 6.03 10.00
CA ASN A 110 -12.55 6.33 10.95
C ASN A 110 -11.81 7.64 10.63
N MET A 111 -11.51 7.89 9.35
CA MET A 111 -10.88 9.14 8.92
C MET A 111 -11.79 10.35 9.16
N ILE A 112 -13.11 10.20 8.96
CA ILE A 112 -14.09 11.26 9.24
C ILE A 112 -14.10 11.63 10.71
N ALA A 113 -14.11 10.66 11.62
CA ALA A 113 -14.05 10.94 13.06
C ALA A 113 -12.76 11.66 13.49
N ILE A 114 -11.64 11.40 12.81
CA ILE A 114 -10.38 12.11 13.02
C ILE A 114 -10.47 13.54 12.48
N ILE A 115 -11.02 13.72 11.29
CA ILE A 115 -11.25 15.03 10.68
C ILE A 115 -12.12 15.90 11.58
N ASP A 116 -13.19 15.36 12.15
CA ASP A 116 -14.06 16.08 13.10
C ASP A 116 -13.29 16.56 14.33
N ALA A 117 -12.33 15.75 14.83
CA ALA A 117 -11.47 16.15 15.94
C ALA A 117 -10.48 17.27 15.54
N VAL A 118 -9.97 17.24 14.30
CA VAL A 118 -9.14 18.32 13.74
C VAL A 118 -9.96 19.62 13.63
N ASP A 119 -11.19 19.54 13.12
CA ASP A 119 -12.08 20.70 12.96
C ASP A 119 -12.47 21.32 14.30
N GLN A 120 -12.60 20.50 15.35
CA GLN A 120 -12.79 20.95 16.73
C GLN A 120 -11.51 21.55 17.37
N GLY A 121 -10.40 21.56 16.63
CA GLY A 121 -9.12 22.07 17.10
C GLY A 121 -8.46 21.21 18.18
N VAL A 122 -8.79 19.92 18.28
CA VAL A 122 -8.20 19.02 19.29
C VAL A 122 -6.68 18.93 19.06
N PRO A 123 -5.84 19.02 20.10
CA PRO A 123 -4.39 18.88 19.96
C PRO A 123 -3.99 17.54 19.32
N LEU A 124 -2.98 17.55 18.44
CA LEU A 124 -2.57 16.37 17.67
C LEU A 124 -2.21 15.18 18.55
N GLN A 125 -1.55 15.41 19.70
CA GLN A 125 -1.21 14.35 20.64
C GLN A 125 -2.45 13.63 21.17
N GLN A 126 -3.54 14.36 21.41
CA GLN A 126 -4.80 13.77 21.90
C GLN A 126 -5.50 12.98 20.79
N ILE A 127 -5.50 13.50 19.55
CA ILE A 127 -6.03 12.77 18.37
C ILE A 127 -5.23 11.47 18.16
N ALA A 128 -3.90 11.56 18.14
CA ALA A 128 -3.00 10.42 17.95
C ALA A 128 -3.23 9.33 19.00
N ASN A 129 -3.41 9.71 20.27
CA ASN A 129 -3.67 8.75 21.35
C ASN A 129 -5.07 8.13 21.25
N LYS A 130 -6.10 8.95 21.00
CA LYS A 130 -7.50 8.50 20.92
C LYS A 130 -7.74 7.56 19.73
N PHE A 131 -7.15 7.87 18.59
CA PHE A 131 -7.39 7.18 17.33
C PHE A 131 -6.21 6.32 16.88
N TYR A 132 -5.27 5.96 17.77
CA TYR A 132 -4.00 5.30 17.43
C TYR A 132 -4.14 4.13 16.44
N GLY A 133 -5.09 3.21 16.67
CA GLY A 133 -5.35 2.05 15.81
C GLY A 133 -6.25 2.32 14.60
N ALA A 134 -6.87 3.50 14.53
CA ALA A 134 -7.76 3.92 13.46
C ALA A 134 -7.07 4.84 12.43
N ILE A 135 -5.92 5.41 12.79
CA ILE A 135 -5.11 6.24 11.89
C ILE A 135 -4.46 5.35 10.82
N PRO A 136 -4.77 5.57 9.53
CA PRO A 136 -4.20 4.77 8.47
C PRO A 136 -2.73 5.12 8.22
N ASN A 137 -1.91 4.10 7.91
CA ASN A 137 -0.54 4.33 7.45
C ASN A 137 -0.52 5.13 6.14
N ASN A 138 0.52 5.93 5.94
CA ASN A 138 0.70 6.71 4.72
C ASN A 138 1.27 5.85 3.58
N THR A 139 0.38 5.33 2.73
CA THR A 139 0.76 4.50 1.58
C THR A 139 1.25 5.30 0.36
N CYS A 140 1.38 6.62 0.46
CA CYS A 140 1.99 7.44 -0.59
C CYS A 140 3.53 7.34 -0.61
N ILE A 141 4.12 6.79 0.45
CA ILE A 141 5.55 6.53 0.57
C ILE A 141 5.91 5.28 -0.26
N LYS A 142 6.85 5.40 -1.20
CA LYS A 142 7.23 4.30 -2.10
C LYS A 142 8.29 3.40 -1.49
N LEU A 143 7.92 2.64 -0.46
CA LEU A 143 8.84 1.70 0.20
C LEU A 143 9.43 0.67 -0.77
N ASN A 144 8.71 0.27 -1.82
CA ASN A 144 9.23 -0.62 -2.87
C ASN A 144 10.47 -0.05 -3.56
N ARG A 145 10.51 1.27 -3.82
CA ARG A 145 11.68 1.94 -4.41
C ARG A 145 12.89 1.90 -3.48
N ILE A 146 12.67 1.99 -2.18
CA ILE A 146 13.77 1.91 -1.19
C ILE A 146 14.24 0.47 -1.08
N ALA A 147 13.29 -0.47 -0.96
CA ALA A 147 13.56 -1.90 -0.89
C ALA A 147 14.34 -2.43 -2.12
N SER A 148 14.02 -1.96 -3.33
CA SER A 148 14.67 -2.43 -4.57
C SER A 148 16.17 -2.11 -4.65
N LYS A 149 16.67 -1.17 -3.84
CA LYS A 149 18.11 -0.91 -3.69
C LYS A 149 18.85 -2.03 -2.93
N HIS A 150 18.13 -2.81 -2.13
CA HIS A 150 18.69 -3.81 -1.21
C HIS A 150 18.36 -5.27 -1.60
N GLY A 151 17.44 -5.46 -2.55
CA GLY A 151 17.05 -6.78 -3.04
C GLY A 151 15.86 -6.72 -4.01
N PRO A 152 15.55 -7.82 -4.71
CA PRO A 152 14.42 -7.85 -5.63
C PRO A 152 13.09 -7.65 -4.89
N VAL A 153 12.19 -6.90 -5.52
CA VAL A 153 10.80 -6.70 -5.09
C VAL A 153 9.90 -7.53 -6.00
N ILE A 154 9.17 -8.47 -5.42
CA ILE A 154 8.23 -9.34 -6.12
C ILE A 154 6.83 -8.82 -5.84
N THR A 155 6.12 -8.40 -6.89
CA THR A 155 4.70 -8.04 -6.77
C THR A 155 3.85 -9.29 -7.00
N ALA A 156 3.07 -9.68 -6.00
CA ALA A 156 2.20 -10.84 -6.11
C ALA A 156 1.12 -10.63 -7.18
N TYR A 157 0.77 -11.67 -7.93
CA TYR A 157 -0.27 -11.58 -8.96
C TYR A 157 -0.93 -12.95 -9.21
N SER A 158 -0.17 -14.04 -9.23
CA SER A 158 -0.69 -15.41 -9.42
C SER A 158 -1.63 -15.86 -8.30
N ALA A 159 -1.39 -15.41 -7.08
CA ALA A 159 -2.23 -15.67 -5.93
C ALA A 159 -2.18 -14.47 -4.96
N GLU A 160 -2.60 -14.69 -3.73
CA GLU A 160 -2.41 -13.71 -2.66
C GLU A 160 -0.93 -13.60 -2.28
N CYS A 161 -0.53 -12.41 -1.86
CA CYS A 161 0.83 -12.09 -1.49
C CYS A 161 1.38 -13.08 -0.45
N ASP A 162 0.57 -13.41 0.56
CA ASP A 162 0.95 -14.34 1.63
C ASP A 162 1.29 -15.74 1.09
N GLN A 163 0.47 -16.24 0.16
CA GLN A 163 0.68 -17.55 -0.45
C GLN A 163 1.92 -17.57 -1.35
N GLU A 164 2.09 -16.55 -2.21
CA GLU A 164 3.27 -16.45 -3.07
C GLU A 164 4.57 -16.34 -2.26
N LEU A 165 4.55 -15.52 -1.20
CA LEU A 165 5.66 -15.34 -0.28
C LEU A 165 6.00 -16.66 0.41
N ALA A 166 5.00 -17.38 0.95
CA ALA A 166 5.21 -18.66 1.61
C ALA A 166 5.77 -19.74 0.66
N VAL A 167 5.25 -19.83 -0.57
CA VAL A 167 5.78 -20.74 -1.61
C VAL A 167 7.24 -20.38 -1.92
N TYR A 168 7.54 -19.11 -2.16
CA TYR A 168 8.88 -18.64 -2.43
C TYR A 168 9.84 -18.96 -1.28
N ALA A 169 9.43 -18.68 -0.05
CA ALA A 169 10.20 -18.93 1.16
C ALA A 169 10.53 -20.42 1.32
N LYS A 170 9.56 -21.31 1.10
CA LYS A 170 9.79 -22.76 1.12
C LYS A 170 10.75 -23.22 0.03
N GLN A 171 10.51 -22.81 -1.23
CA GLN A 171 11.31 -23.21 -2.38
C GLN A 171 12.78 -22.78 -2.24
N HIS A 172 13.01 -21.57 -1.75
CA HIS A 172 14.35 -21.00 -1.62
C HIS A 172 14.97 -21.27 -0.25
N LYS A 173 14.30 -22.04 0.62
CA LYS A 173 14.74 -22.34 1.99
C LYS A 173 15.11 -21.06 2.73
N ALA A 174 14.15 -20.15 2.82
CA ALA A 174 14.29 -18.90 3.54
C ALA A 174 14.72 -19.16 4.98
N PHE A 175 15.64 -18.33 5.46
CA PHE A 175 16.06 -18.33 6.85
C PHE A 175 14.96 -17.74 7.74
N ALA A 176 14.43 -16.57 7.36
CA ALA A 176 13.40 -15.89 8.12
C ALA A 176 12.36 -15.22 7.21
N ILE A 177 11.15 -15.06 7.76
CA ILE A 177 10.10 -14.19 7.22
C ILE A 177 9.87 -13.05 8.22
N ILE A 178 9.84 -11.81 7.72
CA ILE A 178 9.49 -10.62 8.50
C ILE A 178 8.08 -10.19 8.08
N THR A 179 7.11 -10.28 9.00
CA THR A 179 5.69 -9.93 8.78
C THR A 179 4.95 -9.77 10.11
N ASN A 180 3.71 -9.25 10.06
CA ASN A 180 2.75 -9.29 11.16
C ASN A 180 1.54 -10.20 10.85
N ASP A 181 1.51 -10.85 9.68
CA ASP A 181 0.42 -11.76 9.35
C ASP A 181 0.59 -13.12 10.04
N THR A 182 -0.40 -13.47 10.85
CA THR A 182 -0.40 -14.74 11.58
C THR A 182 -0.63 -15.95 10.67
N ASP A 183 -1.03 -15.77 9.42
CA ASP A 183 -1.20 -16.86 8.45
C ASP A 183 0.14 -17.56 8.15
N PHE A 184 1.27 -16.84 8.30
CA PHE A 184 2.62 -17.43 8.26
C PHE A 184 2.93 -18.40 9.39
N LEU A 185 2.10 -18.49 10.44
CA LEU A 185 2.19 -19.56 11.44
C LEU A 185 1.74 -20.92 10.89
N ILE A 186 0.98 -20.91 9.80
CA ILE A 186 0.22 -22.07 9.29
C ILE A 186 0.89 -22.71 8.09
N TYR A 187 1.42 -21.90 7.18
CA TYR A 187 2.12 -22.37 5.99
C TYR A 187 3.21 -23.37 6.36
N GLU A 188 3.42 -24.39 5.53
CA GLU A 188 4.49 -25.36 5.72
C GLU A 188 5.86 -24.78 5.33
N GLY A 189 6.87 -24.95 6.19
CA GLY A 189 8.28 -24.75 5.84
C GLY A 189 9.16 -24.34 7.02
N ASP A 190 10.47 -24.33 6.81
CA ASP A 190 11.48 -24.20 7.87
C ASP A 190 12.12 -22.80 7.90
N TRP A 191 11.35 -21.80 8.32
CA TRP A 191 11.82 -20.43 8.52
C TRP A 191 11.47 -19.91 9.91
N HIS A 192 12.30 -18.99 10.40
CA HIS A 192 12.00 -18.14 11.56
C HIS A 192 10.92 -17.12 11.21
N LEU A 193 9.99 -16.84 12.12
CA LEU A 193 8.93 -15.86 11.90
C LEU A 193 9.11 -14.67 12.85
N TRP A 194 9.61 -13.56 12.31
CA TRP A 194 9.92 -12.35 13.06
C TRP A 194 8.81 -11.32 12.92
N SER A 195 8.36 -10.79 14.05
CA SER A 195 7.29 -9.79 14.07
C SER A 195 7.79 -8.44 13.58
N VAL A 196 7.00 -7.73 12.79
CA VAL A 196 7.32 -6.34 12.42
C VAL A 196 6.99 -5.35 13.54
N GLN A 197 5.82 -5.49 14.17
CA GLN A 197 5.33 -4.55 15.19
C GLN A 197 6.21 -4.50 16.46
N ASP A 198 7.02 -5.54 16.69
CA ASP A 198 7.86 -5.69 17.87
C ASP A 198 9.33 -5.34 17.58
N ILE A 199 9.64 -4.89 16.35
CA ILE A 199 10.99 -4.45 15.96
C ILE A 199 11.33 -3.16 16.68
N ASN A 200 12.46 -3.17 17.38
CA ASN A 200 13.14 -1.96 17.81
C ASN A 200 14.11 -1.50 16.71
N LEU A 201 13.81 -0.39 16.02
CA LEU A 201 14.65 0.11 14.92
C LEU A 201 16.10 0.40 15.33
N GLY A 202 16.36 0.81 16.57
CA GLY A 202 17.70 1.08 17.06
C GLY A 202 18.55 -0.17 17.22
N THR A 203 17.99 -1.23 17.83
CA THR A 203 18.75 -2.45 18.19
C THR A 203 18.54 -3.61 17.23
N LEU A 204 17.48 -3.57 16.42
CA LEU A 204 16.98 -4.68 15.60
C LEU A 204 16.69 -5.95 16.43
N GLU A 205 16.28 -5.75 17.67
CA GLU A 205 15.58 -6.75 18.50
C GLU A 205 14.12 -6.85 18.04
N THR A 206 13.56 -8.05 18.02
CA THR A 206 12.14 -8.32 17.77
C THR A 206 11.67 -9.58 18.51
N LEU A 207 10.38 -9.91 18.39
CA LEU A 207 9.81 -11.19 18.80
C LEU A 207 9.80 -12.18 17.64
N GLU A 208 10.16 -13.42 17.94
CA GLU A 208 9.99 -14.57 17.08
C GLU A 208 8.83 -15.44 17.58
N TYR A 209 7.95 -15.85 16.67
CA TYR A 209 6.86 -16.78 16.97
C TYR A 209 7.25 -18.21 16.56
N ASP A 210 7.25 -19.15 17.51
CA ASP A 210 7.62 -20.55 17.27
C ASP A 210 6.45 -21.34 16.66
N ARG A 211 6.50 -21.45 15.33
CA ARG A 211 5.57 -22.21 14.49
C ARG A 211 5.54 -23.70 14.84
N ASN A 212 6.68 -24.26 15.23
CA ASN A 212 6.79 -25.66 15.60
C ASN A 212 6.22 -25.92 16.99
N ALA A 213 6.37 -24.99 17.94
CA ALA A 213 5.70 -25.08 19.23
C ALA A 213 4.18 -25.10 19.06
N LEU A 214 3.64 -24.23 18.22
CA LEU A 214 2.20 -24.21 17.93
C LEU A 214 1.74 -25.54 17.33
N ARG A 215 2.44 -26.04 16.30
CA ARG A 215 2.08 -27.30 15.65
C ARG A 215 2.13 -28.50 16.60
N ARG A 216 3.14 -28.54 17.49
CA ARG A 216 3.28 -29.58 18.53
C ARG A 216 2.16 -29.51 19.56
N GLU A 217 1.82 -28.31 20.04
CA GLU A 217 0.73 -28.12 21.01
C GLU A 217 -0.62 -28.55 20.43
N LEU A 218 -0.86 -28.23 19.16
CA LEU A 218 -2.10 -28.60 18.49
C LEU A 218 -2.11 -30.08 18.03
N ASP A 219 -0.97 -30.77 18.03
CA ASP A 219 -0.81 -32.13 17.51
C ASP A 219 -1.42 -32.30 16.10
N LEU A 220 -1.05 -31.38 15.19
CA LEU A 220 -1.54 -31.36 13.82
C LEU A 220 -0.42 -31.54 12.79
N SER A 221 -0.75 -32.19 11.69
CA SER A 221 0.05 -32.17 10.45
C SER A 221 -0.15 -30.84 9.72
N TRP A 222 0.69 -30.52 8.72
CA TRP A 222 0.51 -29.30 7.93
C TRP A 222 -0.85 -29.21 7.21
N PRO A 223 -1.39 -30.28 6.59
CA PRO A 223 -2.77 -30.27 6.10
C PRO A 223 -3.81 -30.02 7.20
N GLY A 224 -3.58 -30.57 8.40
CA GLY A 224 -4.43 -30.31 9.56
C GLY A 224 -4.37 -28.86 10.02
N MET A 225 -3.19 -28.24 10.00
CA MET A 225 -3.00 -26.82 10.32
C MET A 225 -3.78 -25.92 9.35
N ALA A 226 -3.76 -26.22 8.05
CA ALA A 226 -4.54 -25.49 7.05
C ALA A 226 -6.04 -25.53 7.33
N LEU A 227 -6.61 -26.72 7.58
CA LEU A 227 -8.03 -26.83 7.94
C LEU A 227 -8.34 -26.15 9.27
N TRP A 228 -7.49 -26.32 10.27
CA TRP A 228 -7.64 -25.69 11.57
C TRP A 228 -7.67 -24.17 11.45
N ALA A 229 -6.82 -23.60 10.60
CA ALA A 229 -6.78 -22.18 10.29
C ALA A 229 -8.06 -21.70 9.61
N THR A 230 -8.51 -22.43 8.57
CA THR A 230 -9.79 -22.17 7.88
C THR A 230 -10.96 -22.17 8.86
N LEU A 231 -11.08 -23.21 9.68
CA LEU A 231 -12.15 -23.32 10.68
C LEU A 231 -11.99 -22.33 11.83
N GLY A 232 -10.78 -21.81 12.07
CA GLY A 232 -10.49 -20.80 13.09
C GLY A 232 -11.05 -19.40 12.76
N GLY A 233 -11.44 -19.18 11.50
CA GLY A 233 -11.92 -17.92 10.96
C GLY A 233 -10.79 -17.13 10.32
N ASN A 234 -10.74 -17.12 8.98
CA ASN A 234 -9.77 -16.38 8.17
C ASN A 234 -10.45 -15.53 7.08
N ASP A 235 -9.68 -14.96 6.18
CA ASP A 235 -10.16 -14.04 5.15
C ASP A 235 -11.10 -14.68 4.11
N PHE A 236 -11.05 -16.01 3.94
CA PHE A 236 -11.91 -16.77 3.03
C PHE A 236 -13.14 -17.32 3.75
N PHE A 237 -12.95 -17.83 4.97
CA PHE A 237 -14.00 -18.41 5.79
C PHE A 237 -14.15 -17.58 7.07
N GLN A 238 -14.99 -16.55 6.98
CA GLN A 238 -15.01 -15.44 7.93
C GLN A 238 -15.38 -15.89 9.35
N TYR A 239 -14.88 -15.15 10.35
CA TYR A 239 -15.09 -15.49 11.75
C TYR A 239 -16.58 -15.60 12.13
N ASP A 240 -17.42 -14.69 11.64
CA ASP A 240 -18.85 -14.68 12.00
C ASP A 240 -19.58 -15.92 11.46
N THR A 241 -19.09 -16.49 10.35
CA THR A 241 -19.58 -17.76 9.80
C THR A 241 -19.24 -18.95 10.72
N VAL A 242 -18.04 -18.97 11.30
CA VAL A 242 -17.58 -20.09 12.13
C VAL A 242 -17.85 -19.91 13.63
N ALA A 243 -18.25 -18.72 14.07
CA ALA A 243 -18.52 -18.45 15.47
C ALA A 243 -19.61 -19.36 16.09
N PRO A 244 -20.75 -19.64 15.41
CA PRO A 244 -21.73 -20.61 15.91
C PRO A 244 -21.14 -22.01 16.08
N PHE A 245 -20.31 -22.45 15.12
CA PHE A 245 -19.60 -23.71 15.20
C PHE A 245 -18.63 -23.75 16.39
N HIS A 246 -17.86 -22.68 16.62
CA HIS A 246 -16.95 -22.57 17.78
C HIS A 246 -17.71 -22.72 19.09
N ASN A 247 -18.85 -22.05 19.22
CA ASN A 247 -19.69 -22.14 20.41
C ASN A 247 -20.20 -23.57 20.64
N SER A 248 -20.46 -24.32 19.56
CA SER A 248 -20.89 -25.73 19.64
C SER A 248 -19.79 -26.68 20.12
N LEU A 249 -18.51 -26.29 20.06
CA LEU A 249 -17.38 -27.13 20.50
C LEU A 249 -17.19 -27.17 22.03
N GLN A 250 -17.92 -26.32 22.77
CA GLN A 250 -17.95 -26.21 24.24
C GLN A 250 -16.58 -26.01 24.93
N GLY A 251 -16.41 -24.88 25.62
CA GLY A 251 -15.28 -24.61 26.52
C GLY A 251 -14.45 -23.35 26.18
N ASN A 252 -13.54 -22.98 27.08
CA ASN A 252 -12.81 -21.70 27.02
C ASN A 252 -11.54 -21.73 26.14
N ASN A 253 -11.16 -22.89 25.60
CA ASN A 253 -9.97 -23.06 24.74
C ASN A 253 -10.38 -23.33 23.28
N LYS A 254 -10.76 -22.27 22.56
CA LYS A 254 -11.19 -22.31 21.14
C LYS A 254 -10.25 -23.15 20.29
N PHE A 255 -8.95 -22.84 20.35
CA PHE A 255 -7.95 -23.42 19.46
C PHE A 255 -7.63 -24.89 19.76
N GLY A 256 -7.58 -25.28 21.04
CA GLY A 256 -7.41 -26.68 21.42
C GLY A 256 -8.60 -27.54 21.02
N LYS A 257 -9.83 -27.02 21.15
CA LYS A 257 -11.05 -27.73 20.74
C LYS A 257 -11.17 -27.88 19.22
N LEU A 258 -10.83 -26.83 18.48
CA LEU A 258 -10.72 -26.88 17.02
C LEU A 258 -9.71 -27.96 16.59
N ALA A 259 -8.54 -28.01 17.24
CA ALA A 259 -7.54 -29.02 16.92
C ALA A 259 -8.03 -30.44 17.24
N GLN A 260 -8.75 -30.64 18.35
CA GLN A 260 -9.39 -31.92 18.68
C GLN A 260 -10.39 -32.35 17.59
N TYR A 261 -11.22 -31.43 17.10
CA TYR A 261 -12.15 -31.71 16.00
C TYR A 261 -11.39 -32.10 14.72
N VAL A 262 -10.36 -31.34 14.34
CA VAL A 262 -9.58 -31.63 13.13
C VAL A 262 -8.89 -33.00 13.22
N ARG A 263 -8.33 -33.39 14.37
CA ARG A 263 -7.73 -34.71 14.58
C ARG A 263 -8.72 -35.87 14.44
N SER A 264 -10.02 -35.63 14.68
CA SER A 264 -11.04 -36.67 14.53
C SER A 264 -11.40 -36.96 13.07
N LEU A 265 -10.97 -36.11 12.13
CA LEU A 265 -11.28 -36.25 10.72
C LEU A 265 -10.23 -37.12 9.99
N PRO A 266 -10.63 -37.96 9.03
CA PRO A 266 -9.73 -38.84 8.29
C PRO A 266 -8.96 -38.10 7.16
N ILE A 267 -8.27 -37.00 7.48
CA ILE A 267 -7.60 -36.11 6.52
C ILE A 267 -6.19 -36.57 6.10
N ALA A 268 -5.69 -37.67 6.66
CA ALA A 268 -4.34 -38.17 6.38
C ALA A 268 -4.12 -38.54 4.91
N ASN A 269 -5.18 -38.95 4.19
CA ASN A 269 -5.14 -39.32 2.78
C ASN A 269 -5.64 -38.20 1.84
N GLY A 270 -5.71 -36.96 2.35
CA GLY A 270 -6.17 -35.79 1.60
C GLY A 270 -7.64 -35.44 1.83
N PHE A 271 -8.04 -34.29 1.28
CA PHE A 271 -9.41 -33.79 1.32
C PHE A 271 -10.21 -34.36 0.15
N ASN A 272 -11.19 -35.21 0.45
CA ASN A 272 -12.16 -35.68 -0.54
C ASN A 272 -13.52 -35.00 -0.34
N LYS A 273 -14.39 -35.10 -1.34
CA LYS A 273 -15.71 -34.46 -1.35
C LYS A 273 -16.57 -34.82 -0.14
N GLY A 274 -16.53 -36.08 0.32
CA GLY A 274 -17.29 -36.54 1.48
C GLY A 274 -16.86 -35.85 2.79
N ILE A 275 -15.56 -35.69 3.00
CA ILE A 275 -15.01 -34.97 4.16
C ILE A 275 -15.40 -33.49 4.11
N THR A 276 -15.25 -32.85 2.95
CA THR A 276 -15.65 -31.45 2.73
C THR A 276 -17.12 -31.23 3.09
N GLN A 277 -18.01 -32.09 2.59
CA GLN A 277 -19.45 -32.06 2.88
C GLN A 277 -19.74 -32.24 4.37
N GLN A 278 -19.09 -33.20 5.02
CA GLN A 278 -19.24 -33.43 6.45
C GLN A 278 -18.84 -32.20 7.27
N ILE A 279 -17.74 -31.54 6.92
CA ILE A 279 -17.26 -30.34 7.61
C ILE A 279 -18.25 -29.19 7.41
N VAL A 280 -18.67 -28.93 6.18
CA VAL A 280 -19.64 -27.86 5.88
C VAL A 280 -20.95 -28.08 6.63
N GLN A 281 -21.50 -29.30 6.59
CA GLN A 281 -22.71 -29.63 7.36
C GLN A 281 -22.53 -29.41 8.86
N ARG A 282 -21.35 -29.71 9.40
CA ARG A 282 -21.06 -29.52 10.82
C ARG A 282 -20.93 -28.04 11.20
N VAL A 283 -20.28 -27.24 10.35
CA VAL A 283 -20.08 -25.80 10.58
C VAL A 283 -21.41 -25.06 10.55
N TYR A 284 -22.25 -25.35 9.57
CA TYR A 284 -23.55 -24.71 9.37
C TYR A 284 -24.70 -25.46 10.05
N ALA A 285 -24.43 -26.31 11.04
CA ALA A 285 -25.47 -27.08 11.72
C ALA A 285 -26.53 -26.13 12.33
N GLY A 286 -27.77 -26.25 11.86
CA GLY A 286 -28.88 -25.38 12.27
C GLY A 286 -28.95 -24.04 11.53
N GLN A 287 -28.19 -23.85 10.44
CA GLN A 287 -28.20 -22.67 9.60
C GLN A 287 -28.33 -23.04 8.10
N PRO A 288 -28.84 -22.14 7.25
CA PRO A 288 -28.79 -22.32 5.80
C PRO A 288 -27.34 -22.44 5.33
N ILE A 289 -27.06 -23.47 4.51
CA ILE A 289 -25.74 -23.68 3.91
C ILE A 289 -25.67 -22.87 2.61
N PRO A 290 -24.72 -21.92 2.47
CA PRO A 290 -24.49 -21.22 1.21
C PRO A 290 -24.11 -22.18 0.09
N GLU A 291 -24.57 -21.93 -1.14
CA GLU A 291 -24.27 -22.78 -2.31
C GLU A 291 -22.77 -22.94 -2.57
N ASN A 292 -21.98 -21.91 -2.26
CA ASN A 292 -20.52 -21.89 -2.45
C ASN A 292 -19.72 -22.34 -1.20
N ALA A 293 -20.37 -22.87 -0.14
CA ALA A 293 -19.69 -23.16 1.12
C ALA A 293 -18.56 -24.21 0.98
N GLU A 294 -18.78 -25.27 0.19
CA GLU A 294 -17.76 -26.28 -0.09
C GLU A 294 -16.55 -25.68 -0.84
N GLU A 295 -16.81 -24.82 -1.82
CA GLU A 295 -15.78 -24.14 -2.60
C GLU A 295 -14.96 -23.19 -1.73
N CYS A 296 -15.62 -22.35 -0.92
CA CYS A 296 -14.96 -21.44 0.02
C CYS A 296 -14.07 -22.19 1.01
N LEU A 297 -14.53 -23.32 1.55
CA LEU A 297 -13.74 -24.16 2.44
C LEU A 297 -12.48 -24.67 1.73
N MET A 298 -12.63 -25.21 0.52
CA MET A 298 -11.51 -25.76 -0.24
C MET A 298 -10.51 -24.70 -0.69
N GLN A 299 -10.97 -23.53 -1.13
CA GLN A 299 -10.13 -22.39 -1.48
C GLN A 299 -9.34 -21.88 -0.26
N SER A 300 -9.99 -21.83 0.91
CA SER A 300 -9.34 -21.45 2.17
C SER A 300 -8.26 -22.45 2.60
N VAL A 301 -8.49 -23.75 2.44
CA VAL A 301 -7.46 -24.77 2.71
C VAL A 301 -6.32 -24.68 1.69
N TYR A 302 -6.66 -24.45 0.41
CA TYR A 302 -5.70 -24.28 -0.68
C TYR A 302 -4.79 -23.08 -0.50
N PHE A 303 -5.31 -21.98 0.05
CA PHE A 303 -4.55 -20.77 0.35
C PHE A 303 -3.30 -21.04 1.18
N TYR A 304 -3.34 -22.02 2.10
CA TYR A 304 -2.20 -22.43 2.93
C TYR A 304 -1.25 -23.44 2.26
N SER A 305 -1.53 -23.85 1.03
CA SER A 305 -0.67 -24.76 0.28
C SER A 305 0.58 -24.04 -0.20
N THR A 306 1.73 -24.67 0.02
CA THR A 306 3.05 -24.22 -0.45
C THR A 306 3.53 -24.99 -1.70
N ASN A 307 2.62 -25.65 -2.41
CA ASN A 307 2.95 -26.36 -3.65
C ASN A 307 3.08 -25.35 -4.81
N PRO A 308 4.26 -25.18 -5.43
CA PRO A 308 4.45 -24.19 -6.49
C PRO A 308 3.69 -24.49 -7.78
N ALA A 309 3.25 -25.73 -8.02
CA ALA A 309 2.43 -26.06 -9.18
C ALA A 309 1.08 -25.31 -9.18
N LEU A 310 0.64 -24.88 -8.00
CA LEU A 310 -0.60 -24.15 -7.76
C LEU A 310 -0.50 -22.65 -8.13
N LEU A 311 0.72 -22.13 -8.26
CA LEU A 311 0.97 -20.75 -8.69
C LEU A 311 1.31 -20.65 -10.19
N LYS A 312 1.49 -21.79 -10.88
CA LYS A 312 1.83 -21.80 -12.29
C LYS A 312 0.63 -21.39 -13.12
N ARG A 313 0.71 -20.22 -13.72
CA ARG A 313 -0.13 -19.83 -14.85
C ARG A 313 0.73 -19.54 -16.07
N PRO A 314 0.26 -19.85 -17.29
CA PRO A 314 0.86 -19.31 -18.49
C PRO A 314 0.76 -17.78 -18.45
N MET A 315 1.89 -17.09 -18.58
CA MET A 315 1.93 -15.64 -18.79
C MET A 315 2.56 -15.38 -20.14
N ASP A 316 1.98 -14.46 -20.90
CA ASP A 316 2.62 -13.98 -22.12
C ASP A 316 3.88 -13.15 -21.77
N PRO A 317 4.83 -12.97 -22.71
CA PRO A 317 6.07 -12.23 -22.44
C PRO A 317 5.86 -10.77 -22.00
N MET A 318 4.79 -10.11 -22.45
CA MET A 318 4.47 -8.75 -22.05
C MET A 318 3.96 -8.72 -20.61
N GLU A 319 3.09 -9.65 -20.22
CA GLU A 319 2.65 -9.79 -18.82
C GLU A 319 3.84 -10.02 -17.88
N ALA A 320 4.74 -10.94 -18.23
CA ALA A 320 5.91 -11.25 -17.43
C ALA A 320 6.79 -10.00 -17.24
N PHE A 321 7.08 -9.29 -18.33
CA PHE A 321 7.81 -8.02 -18.29
C PHE A 321 7.13 -6.97 -17.42
N LEU A 322 5.81 -6.76 -17.58
CA LEU A 322 5.08 -5.76 -16.81
C LEU A 322 5.03 -6.07 -15.31
N ILE A 323 5.05 -7.35 -14.92
CA ILE A 323 5.12 -7.76 -13.51
C ILE A 323 6.54 -7.55 -12.97
N GLU A 324 7.56 -8.01 -13.70
CA GLU A 324 8.97 -7.93 -13.32
C GLU A 324 9.44 -6.48 -13.14
N GLU A 325 9.02 -5.59 -14.04
CA GLU A 325 9.34 -4.15 -14.00
C GLU A 325 8.34 -3.33 -13.16
N GLU A 326 7.47 -4.00 -12.38
CA GLU A 326 6.50 -3.39 -11.49
C GLU A 326 5.52 -2.40 -12.19
N HIS A 327 5.15 -2.65 -13.45
CA HIS A 327 4.16 -1.90 -14.23
C HIS A 327 2.73 -2.45 -14.05
N THR A 328 2.35 -2.78 -12.82
CA THR A 328 1.05 -3.39 -12.49
C THR A 328 -0.16 -2.53 -12.88
N PHE A 329 -0.03 -1.19 -12.88
CA PHE A 329 -1.10 -0.32 -13.35
C PHE A 329 -1.36 -0.45 -14.85
N VAL A 330 -0.29 -0.49 -15.67
CA VAL A 330 -0.38 -0.71 -17.11
C VAL A 330 -1.00 -2.08 -17.39
N LEU A 331 -0.51 -3.11 -16.70
CA LEU A 331 -1.06 -4.45 -16.80
C LEU A 331 -2.55 -4.50 -16.42
N SER A 332 -2.95 -3.78 -15.38
CA SER A 332 -4.34 -3.75 -14.94
C SER A 332 -5.28 -3.15 -15.99
N ILE A 333 -4.83 -2.10 -16.69
CA ILE A 333 -5.56 -1.47 -17.79
C ILE A 333 -5.66 -2.42 -18.99
N LEU A 334 -4.56 -3.05 -19.39
CA LEU A 334 -4.54 -3.99 -20.52
C LEU A 334 -5.43 -5.21 -20.27
N LYS A 335 -5.47 -5.72 -19.03
CA LYS A 335 -6.30 -6.87 -18.64
C LYS A 335 -7.73 -6.50 -18.24
N GLY A 336 -8.02 -5.22 -18.03
CA GLY A 336 -9.33 -4.78 -17.53
C GLY A 336 -9.62 -5.12 -16.09
N THR A 337 -8.59 -5.41 -15.30
CA THR A 337 -8.74 -5.64 -13.86
C THR A 337 -8.88 -4.31 -13.15
N ALA A 338 -9.67 -4.26 -12.08
CA ALA A 338 -9.94 -3.01 -11.40
C ALA A 338 -8.70 -2.45 -10.69
N HIS A 339 -8.38 -1.17 -10.93
CA HIS A 339 -7.31 -0.46 -10.24
C HIS A 339 -7.82 0.22 -8.97
N ASN A 340 -7.11 0.04 -7.86
CA ASN A 340 -7.50 0.62 -6.59
C ASN A 340 -7.11 2.11 -6.46
N CYS A 341 -8.11 2.96 -6.23
CA CYS A 341 -7.95 4.38 -5.94
C CYS A 341 -8.34 4.69 -4.49
N THR A 342 -7.44 4.43 -3.55
CA THR A 342 -7.66 4.77 -2.13
C THR A 342 -7.67 6.28 -1.89
N ILE A 343 -8.55 6.72 -0.99
CA ILE A 343 -8.50 8.08 -0.42
C ILE A 343 -7.66 8.08 0.87
N GLN A 344 -7.23 9.25 1.29
CA GLN A 344 -6.59 9.46 2.59
C GLN A 344 -6.99 10.83 3.11
N PHE A 345 -7.69 10.86 4.24
CA PHE A 345 -8.21 12.07 4.89
C PHE A 345 -8.90 13.08 3.97
N PHE A 346 -9.56 12.59 2.90
CA PHE A 346 -10.42 13.42 2.06
C PHE A 346 -11.84 13.45 2.63
N ASP A 347 -12.40 14.64 2.82
CA ASP A 347 -13.72 14.84 3.41
C ASP A 347 -14.78 15.11 2.33
N PHE A 348 -15.53 14.07 1.93
CA PHE A 348 -16.61 14.22 0.94
C PHE A 348 -17.84 14.97 1.46
N ARG A 349 -17.88 15.37 2.75
CA ARG A 349 -18.96 16.22 3.30
C ARG A 349 -18.74 17.70 2.98
N SER A 350 -17.51 18.08 2.66
CA SER A 350 -17.11 19.44 2.33
C SER A 350 -16.86 19.58 0.83
N SER A 351 -17.24 20.72 0.26
CA SER A 351 -16.90 21.10 -1.12
C SER A 351 -15.66 21.99 -1.22
N GLU A 352 -14.99 22.25 -0.08
CA GLU A 352 -13.88 23.21 0.03
C GLU A 352 -12.71 22.91 -0.91
N LEU A 353 -12.41 21.63 -1.15
CA LEU A 353 -11.33 21.18 -2.04
C LEU A 353 -11.86 20.55 -3.34
N GLY A 354 -13.12 20.81 -3.69
CA GLY A 354 -13.81 20.14 -4.79
C GLY A 354 -14.12 18.68 -4.47
N ASN A 355 -14.14 17.84 -5.51
CA ASN A 355 -14.37 16.41 -5.39
C ASN A 355 -13.14 15.62 -5.85
N TYR A 356 -12.59 14.77 -4.97
CA TYR A 356 -11.40 13.97 -5.27
C TYR A 356 -11.59 13.08 -6.50
N PHE A 357 -12.75 12.46 -6.65
CA PHE A 357 -13.06 11.58 -7.78
C PHE A 357 -12.98 12.36 -9.10
N ASP A 358 -13.57 13.55 -9.15
CA ASP A 358 -13.58 14.40 -10.34
C ASP A 358 -12.17 14.91 -10.71
N ILE A 359 -11.28 15.05 -9.73
CA ILE A 359 -9.87 15.42 -9.97
C ILE A 359 -9.08 14.25 -10.57
N ILE A 360 -9.24 13.03 -10.05
CA ILE A 360 -8.38 11.90 -10.45
C ILE A 360 -8.88 11.15 -11.70
N VAL A 361 -10.19 11.17 -11.96
CA VAL A 361 -10.78 10.42 -13.09
C VAL A 361 -10.23 10.89 -14.44
N PRO A 362 -10.12 12.19 -14.73
CA PRO A 362 -9.52 12.65 -15.99
C PRO A 362 -8.07 12.19 -16.16
N LEU A 363 -7.26 12.22 -15.09
CA LEU A 363 -5.87 11.75 -15.13
C LEU A 363 -5.80 10.25 -15.50
N ILE A 364 -6.64 9.44 -14.87
CA ILE A 364 -6.71 7.99 -15.11
C ILE A 364 -7.23 7.70 -16.52
N ALA A 365 -8.31 8.37 -16.95
CA ALA A 365 -8.93 8.17 -18.25
C ALA A 365 -7.98 8.52 -19.41
N ARG A 366 -7.25 9.64 -19.29
CA ARG A 366 -6.22 10.04 -20.25
C ARG A 366 -5.03 9.08 -20.25
N THR A 367 -4.56 8.65 -19.07
CA THR A 367 -3.48 7.65 -18.98
C THR A 367 -3.91 6.32 -19.62
N ALA A 368 -5.15 5.89 -19.41
CA ALA A 368 -5.70 4.69 -20.04
C ALA A 368 -5.77 4.83 -21.56
N GLY A 369 -6.13 6.00 -22.10
CA GLY A 369 -6.14 6.21 -23.55
C GLY A 369 -4.76 6.16 -24.20
N ILE A 370 -3.70 6.54 -23.48
CA ILE A 370 -2.31 6.32 -23.94
C ILE A 370 -2.01 4.83 -24.02
N ILE A 371 -2.26 4.08 -22.94
CA ILE A 371 -1.95 2.65 -22.83
C ILE A 371 -2.76 1.82 -23.83
N LEU A 372 -4.03 2.17 -24.02
CA LEU A 372 -4.96 1.46 -24.90
C LEU A 372 -4.93 1.97 -26.33
N PHE A 373 -4.11 2.98 -26.69
CA PHE A 373 -4.19 3.64 -28.00
C PHE A 373 -4.13 2.64 -29.18
N HIS A 374 -3.17 1.73 -29.15
CA HIS A 374 -2.98 0.68 -30.18
C HIS A 374 -3.93 -0.52 -30.03
N ARG A 375 -4.70 -0.57 -28.93
CA ARG A 375 -5.68 -1.61 -28.59
C ARG A 375 -7.10 -1.07 -28.43
N GLN A 376 -7.38 0.12 -28.95
CA GLN A 376 -8.66 0.79 -28.80
C GLN A 376 -9.84 0.03 -29.44
N HIS A 377 -9.56 -0.93 -30.31
CA HIS A 377 -10.55 -1.84 -30.88
C HIS A 377 -10.90 -3.00 -29.93
N GLU A 378 -9.99 -3.35 -29.01
CA GLU A 378 -10.18 -4.40 -28.00
C GLU A 378 -10.87 -3.84 -26.74
N ARG A 379 -10.49 -2.62 -26.32
CA ARG A 379 -10.96 -2.01 -25.07
C ARG A 379 -10.94 -0.49 -25.15
N LYS A 380 -11.95 0.15 -24.57
CA LYS A 380 -12.10 1.62 -24.54
C LYS A 380 -12.39 2.18 -23.14
N ASP A 381 -12.17 1.38 -22.12
CA ASP A 381 -12.54 1.69 -20.74
C ASP A 381 -11.53 1.15 -19.74
N VAL A 382 -11.53 1.75 -18.55
CA VAL A 382 -10.76 1.34 -17.38
C VAL A 382 -11.68 1.21 -16.18
N THR A 383 -11.49 0.16 -15.40
CA THR A 383 -12.23 -0.05 -14.15
C THR A 383 -11.39 0.44 -12.97
N ILE A 384 -11.97 1.27 -12.11
CA ILE A 384 -11.33 1.70 -10.85
C ILE A 384 -12.19 1.37 -9.64
N LEU A 385 -11.55 1.12 -8.50
CA LEU A 385 -12.20 0.98 -7.20
C LEU A 385 -12.03 2.27 -6.40
N SER A 386 -13.13 2.99 -6.20
CA SER A 386 -13.10 4.28 -5.49
C SER A 386 -14.44 4.59 -4.83
N LYS A 387 -14.41 5.57 -3.94
CA LYS A 387 -15.58 6.28 -3.43
C LYS A 387 -15.80 7.56 -4.26
N ARG A 388 -17.05 7.92 -4.53
CA ARG A 388 -17.44 9.14 -5.29
C ARG A 388 -18.01 10.26 -4.43
N GLY A 389 -18.61 9.91 -3.30
CA GLY A 389 -19.26 10.86 -2.39
C GLY A 389 -19.44 10.27 -1.00
N HIS A 390 -19.86 11.11 -0.04
CA HIS A 390 -19.97 10.73 1.37
C HIS A 390 -20.94 9.57 1.59
N LEU A 391 -22.12 9.62 0.96
CA LEU A 391 -23.19 8.62 1.14
C LEU A 391 -23.00 7.37 0.27
N GLU A 392 -22.12 7.42 -0.74
CA GLU A 392 -21.91 6.30 -1.65
C GLU A 392 -20.88 5.30 -1.10
N PRO A 393 -21.10 3.98 -1.19
CA PRO A 393 -20.10 3.00 -0.79
C PRO A 393 -18.87 3.03 -1.71
N TYR A 394 -17.78 2.42 -1.26
CA TYR A 394 -16.70 2.06 -2.19
C TYR A 394 -17.22 1.05 -3.20
N ALA A 395 -16.99 1.32 -4.48
CA ALA A 395 -17.48 0.47 -5.57
C ALA A 395 -16.52 0.47 -6.76
N ALA A 396 -16.75 -0.47 -7.68
CA ALA A 396 -16.12 -0.48 -8.99
C ALA A 396 -16.82 0.48 -9.94
N HIS A 397 -16.02 1.25 -10.68
CA HIS A 397 -16.47 2.26 -11.62
C HIS A 397 -15.76 2.04 -12.95
N THR A 398 -16.53 1.81 -14.01
CA THR A 398 -16.02 1.77 -15.38
C THR A 398 -16.01 3.18 -15.95
N ILE A 399 -14.84 3.62 -16.43
CA ILE A 399 -14.59 4.97 -16.93
C ILE A 399 -14.13 4.85 -18.38
N PRO A 400 -14.71 5.63 -19.32
CA PRO A 400 -14.23 5.64 -20.70
C PRO A 400 -12.80 6.19 -20.75
N ALA A 401 -11.93 5.51 -21.49
CA ALA A 401 -10.61 6.01 -21.80
C ALA A 401 -10.74 7.25 -22.71
N ILE A 402 -9.92 8.26 -22.45
CA ILE A 402 -9.83 9.46 -23.29
C ILE A 402 -8.58 9.31 -24.12
N PHE A 403 -8.70 9.26 -25.44
CA PHE A 403 -7.58 9.07 -26.36
C PHE A 403 -7.01 10.42 -26.81
N PRO A 404 -5.67 10.56 -26.91
CA PRO A 404 -5.07 11.77 -27.44
C PRO A 404 -5.39 11.93 -28.93
N THR A 405 -5.71 13.16 -29.35
CA THR A 405 -6.04 13.51 -30.74
C THR A 405 -4.85 14.09 -31.50
N ASP A 406 -4.03 14.87 -30.80
CA ASP A 406 -2.95 15.66 -31.42
C ASP A 406 -1.56 15.05 -31.22
N ILE A 407 -1.46 13.98 -30.41
CA ILE A 407 -0.21 13.28 -30.12
C ILE A 407 -0.47 11.78 -30.34
N ILE A 408 0.26 11.16 -31.26
CA ILE A 408 0.23 9.71 -31.47
C ILE A 408 1.17 9.06 -30.44
N PRO A 409 0.64 8.27 -29.46
CA PRO A 409 1.46 7.56 -28.51
C PRO A 409 2.29 6.45 -29.19
N PRO A 410 3.56 6.26 -28.80
CA PRO A 410 4.31 5.05 -29.15
C PRO A 410 3.62 3.79 -28.62
N HIS A 411 4.03 2.62 -29.11
CA HIS A 411 3.50 1.36 -28.58
C HIS A 411 3.92 1.21 -27.10
N VAL A 412 3.08 0.57 -26.27
CA VAL A 412 3.32 0.48 -24.82
C VAL A 412 4.68 -0.13 -24.48
N MET A 413 5.14 -1.10 -25.27
CA MET A 413 6.46 -1.72 -25.09
C MET A 413 7.62 -0.79 -25.50
N GLU A 414 7.41 0.14 -26.42
CA GLU A 414 8.41 1.16 -26.75
C GLU A 414 8.48 2.22 -25.64
N LEU A 415 7.31 2.64 -25.12
CA LEU A 415 7.23 3.55 -23.98
C LEU A 415 7.99 3.00 -22.77
N LEU A 416 7.80 1.72 -22.47
CA LEU A 416 8.40 1.05 -21.30
C LEU A 416 9.76 0.40 -21.58
N SER A 417 10.30 0.55 -22.78
CA SER A 417 11.58 -0.07 -23.14
C SER A 417 12.71 0.36 -22.21
N GLN A 418 13.58 -0.58 -21.85
CA GLN A 418 14.83 -0.31 -21.11
C GLN A 418 16.00 0.07 -22.04
N ASP A 419 15.77 0.14 -23.36
CA ASP A 419 16.77 0.63 -24.31
C ASP A 419 17.01 2.14 -24.14
N VAL A 420 18.24 2.49 -23.77
CA VAL A 420 18.64 3.89 -23.48
C VAL A 420 18.44 4.81 -24.69
N SER A 421 18.79 4.35 -25.89
CA SER A 421 18.67 5.17 -27.11
C SER A 421 17.20 5.47 -27.43
N LEU A 422 16.34 4.46 -27.26
CA LEU A 422 14.90 4.64 -27.45
C LEU A 422 14.29 5.53 -26.35
N GLN A 423 14.74 5.39 -25.10
CA GLN A 423 14.29 6.26 -24.01
C GLN A 423 14.64 7.73 -24.26
N GLU A 424 15.85 8.01 -24.72
CA GLU A 424 16.30 9.35 -25.09
C GLU A 424 15.49 9.90 -26.27
N ALA A 425 15.33 9.10 -27.33
CA ALA A 425 14.56 9.49 -28.52
C ALA A 425 13.08 9.78 -28.21
N LEU A 426 12.49 9.09 -27.24
CA LEU A 426 11.10 9.26 -26.84
C LEU A 426 10.89 10.27 -25.71
N MET A 427 11.94 10.84 -25.11
CA MET A 427 11.84 11.66 -23.91
C MET A 427 10.87 12.85 -24.08
N GLN A 428 11.05 13.64 -25.14
CA GLN A 428 10.20 14.80 -25.43
C GLN A 428 8.73 14.37 -25.60
N LYS A 429 8.49 13.27 -26.33
CA LYS A 429 7.14 12.75 -26.55
C LYS A 429 6.51 12.24 -25.25
N LYS A 430 7.28 11.57 -24.37
CA LYS A 430 6.82 11.16 -23.03
C LYS A 430 6.43 12.36 -22.17
N LEU A 431 7.20 13.46 -22.22
CA LEU A 431 6.85 14.69 -21.49
C LEU A 431 5.59 15.36 -22.05
N GLN A 432 5.42 15.40 -23.37
CA GLN A 432 4.18 15.90 -24.01
C GLN A 432 2.96 15.06 -23.61
N LEU A 433 3.10 13.73 -23.55
CA LEU A 433 2.04 12.84 -23.09
C LEU A 433 1.72 13.07 -21.60
N LEU A 434 2.72 13.22 -20.72
CA LEU A 434 2.49 13.54 -19.31
C LEU A 434 1.76 14.87 -19.14
N ARG A 435 2.20 15.91 -19.86
CA ARG A 435 1.56 17.23 -19.90
C ARG A 435 0.10 17.08 -20.31
N TRP A 436 -0.16 16.43 -21.45
CA TRP A 436 -1.50 16.20 -21.97
C TRP A 436 -2.39 15.45 -20.98
N VAL A 437 -1.87 14.49 -20.22
CA VAL A 437 -2.66 13.86 -19.14
C VAL A 437 -3.10 14.88 -18.08
N CYS A 438 -2.24 15.83 -17.72
CA CYS A 438 -2.47 16.75 -16.61
C CYS A 438 -3.19 18.04 -17.01
N SER A 439 -2.92 18.57 -18.21
CA SER A 439 -3.45 19.84 -18.71
C SER A 439 -3.14 20.05 -20.20
N ASP A 440 -4.12 20.53 -20.95
CA ASP A 440 -3.93 20.92 -22.36
C ASP A 440 -3.30 22.32 -22.50
N ASP A 441 -3.42 23.17 -21.47
CA ASP A 441 -3.01 24.59 -21.51
C ASP A 441 -1.65 24.89 -20.85
N VAL A 442 -0.91 23.87 -20.42
CA VAL A 442 0.46 24.08 -19.91
C VAL A 442 1.41 24.24 -21.09
N ASP A 443 2.26 25.26 -21.05
CA ASP A 443 3.27 25.49 -22.09
C ASP A 443 4.38 24.43 -22.09
N ASP A 444 4.69 23.90 -23.28
CA ASP A 444 5.71 22.86 -23.47
C ASP A 444 7.12 23.34 -23.15
N GLY A 445 7.47 24.56 -23.56
CA GLY A 445 8.80 25.12 -23.36
C GLY A 445 9.08 25.35 -21.88
N MET A 446 8.10 25.87 -21.15
CA MET A 446 8.20 26.09 -19.71
C MET A 446 8.29 24.78 -18.92
N LEU A 447 7.54 23.75 -19.32
CA LEU A 447 7.61 22.43 -18.68
C LEU A 447 8.99 21.79 -18.86
N GLN A 448 9.57 21.90 -20.06
CA GLN A 448 10.91 21.36 -20.38
C GLN A 448 12.04 22.10 -19.66
N ALA A 449 11.84 23.37 -19.30
CA ALA A 449 12.80 24.14 -18.52
C ALA A 449 12.84 23.76 -17.03
N LEU A 450 11.86 22.99 -16.54
CA LEU A 450 11.84 22.54 -15.15
C LEU A 450 12.89 21.45 -14.89
N PRO A 451 13.53 21.46 -13.72
CA PRO A 451 14.24 20.29 -13.22
C PRO A 451 13.33 19.05 -13.23
N ALA A 452 13.83 17.91 -13.71
CA ALA A 452 13.05 16.67 -13.85
C ALA A 452 12.28 16.28 -12.56
N ARG A 453 12.92 16.48 -11.40
CA ARG A 453 12.34 16.19 -10.08
C ARG A 453 11.21 17.13 -9.65
N LEU A 454 11.06 18.29 -10.30
CA LEU A 454 10.00 19.26 -10.04
C LEU A 454 8.79 19.08 -10.97
N VAL A 455 8.95 18.44 -12.13
CA VAL A 455 7.88 18.32 -13.14
C VAL A 455 6.60 17.74 -12.55
N THR A 456 6.68 16.59 -11.86
CA THR A 456 5.51 15.93 -11.25
C THR A 456 4.86 16.79 -10.17
N THR A 457 5.65 17.49 -9.36
CA THR A 457 5.16 18.45 -8.37
C THR A 457 4.41 19.58 -9.03
N VAL A 458 5.03 20.26 -10.01
CA VAL A 458 4.44 21.43 -10.65
C VAL A 458 3.16 21.05 -11.40
N LEU A 459 3.13 19.91 -12.09
CA LEU A 459 1.91 19.40 -12.71
C LEU A 459 0.82 19.05 -11.68
N THR A 460 1.20 18.52 -10.51
CA THR A 460 0.25 18.32 -9.40
C THR A 460 -0.38 19.63 -8.95
N LEU A 461 0.44 20.67 -8.79
CA LEU A 461 -0.02 22.00 -8.39
C LEU A 461 -0.92 22.63 -9.47
N VAL A 462 -0.56 22.49 -10.76
CA VAL A 462 -1.41 22.93 -11.88
C VAL A 462 -2.77 22.23 -11.82
N THR A 463 -2.79 20.91 -11.70
CA THR A 463 -4.04 20.14 -11.63
C THR A 463 -4.90 20.60 -10.45
N LEU A 464 -4.31 20.79 -9.27
CA LEU A 464 -5.08 21.16 -8.09
C LEU A 464 -5.57 22.62 -8.10
N VAL A 465 -4.76 23.57 -8.54
CA VAL A 465 -5.18 25.00 -8.66
C VAL A 465 -6.29 25.13 -9.70
N ARG A 466 -6.16 24.44 -10.83
CA ARG A 466 -7.16 24.47 -11.92
C ARG A 466 -8.51 23.90 -11.50
N ASN A 467 -8.52 22.92 -10.59
CA ASN A 467 -9.73 22.33 -10.02
C ASN A 467 -10.23 23.11 -8.78
N ASP A 468 -9.73 24.33 -8.54
CA ASP A 468 -10.06 25.17 -7.39
C ASP A 468 -9.81 24.50 -6.01
N ALA A 469 -8.98 23.45 -5.98
CA ALA A 469 -8.69 22.69 -4.78
C ALA A 469 -7.60 23.37 -3.94
N LEU A 470 -6.67 24.08 -4.57
CA LEU A 470 -5.64 24.87 -3.88
C LEU A 470 -5.80 26.36 -4.12
N LEU A 471 -5.52 27.13 -3.07
CA LEU A 471 -5.26 28.56 -3.18
C LEU A 471 -3.82 28.78 -3.67
N LEU A 472 -3.57 29.93 -4.30
CA LEU A 472 -2.27 30.23 -4.89
C LEU A 472 -1.12 30.15 -3.87
N PHE A 473 -1.32 30.68 -2.66
CA PHE A 473 -0.31 30.63 -1.61
C PHE A 473 -0.03 29.21 -1.11
N GLU A 474 -1.02 28.31 -1.15
CA GLU A 474 -0.86 26.91 -0.73
C GLU A 474 0.01 26.17 -1.75
N ALA A 475 -0.20 26.46 -3.04
CA ALA A 475 0.66 25.93 -4.10
C ALA A 475 2.09 26.48 -4.01
N ASP A 476 2.25 27.78 -3.71
CA ASP A 476 3.55 28.43 -3.49
C ASP A 476 4.30 27.79 -2.30
N LEU A 477 3.59 27.53 -1.20
CA LEU A 477 4.15 26.92 0.00
C LEU A 477 4.56 25.46 -0.23
N LEU A 478 3.72 24.67 -0.92
CA LEU A 478 4.06 23.30 -1.32
C LEU A 478 5.28 23.28 -2.25
N LEU A 479 5.34 24.16 -3.25
CA LEU A 479 6.51 24.26 -4.14
C LEU A 479 7.79 24.58 -3.37
N THR A 480 7.72 25.48 -2.39
CA THR A 480 8.87 25.86 -1.54
C THR A 480 9.38 24.65 -0.76
N ILE A 481 8.48 23.89 -0.11
CA ILE A 481 8.85 22.69 0.64
C ILE A 481 9.51 21.66 -0.26
N VAL A 482 9.00 21.48 -1.48
CA VAL A 482 9.60 20.56 -2.44
C VAL A 482 11.00 21.03 -2.84
N ASN A 483 11.18 22.32 -3.13
CA ASN A 483 12.49 22.88 -3.46
C ASN A 483 13.50 22.68 -2.32
N ASP A 484 13.06 22.92 -1.08
CA ASP A 484 13.86 22.69 0.11
C ASP A 484 14.29 21.21 0.21
N GLU A 485 13.33 20.29 0.09
CA GLU A 485 13.60 18.85 0.15
C GLU A 485 14.58 18.38 -0.93
N LEU A 486 14.50 18.94 -2.14
CA LEU A 486 15.37 18.59 -3.27
C LEU A 486 16.80 19.14 -3.13
N ASN A 487 16.98 20.33 -2.57
CA ASN A 487 18.29 20.96 -2.39
C ASN A 487 19.00 20.54 -1.09
N GLY A 488 18.74 19.32 -0.64
CA GLY A 488 19.34 18.78 0.57
C GLY A 488 18.71 19.29 1.87
N GLY A 489 17.76 20.22 1.79
CA GLY A 489 17.16 20.93 2.91
C GLY A 489 18.19 21.81 3.59
N ILE A 490 17.99 23.13 3.64
CA ILE A 490 18.84 24.01 4.47
C ILE A 490 18.84 23.59 5.97
N ASN A 491 18.02 22.62 6.38
CA ASN A 491 18.02 22.00 7.71
C ASN A 491 17.95 20.46 7.62
N SER A 492 18.98 19.79 7.12
CA SER A 492 19.16 18.33 7.12
C SER A 492 19.22 17.68 8.52
N ASN A 493 18.66 18.32 9.54
CA ASN A 493 18.49 17.79 10.87
C ASN A 493 16.99 17.64 11.20
N PRO A 494 16.43 16.42 11.10
CA PRO A 494 15.04 16.16 11.45
C PRO A 494 14.69 16.54 12.89
N THR A 495 15.65 16.82 13.76
CA THR A 495 15.41 17.31 15.13
C THR A 495 15.04 18.79 15.23
N ILE A 496 15.13 19.58 14.15
CA ILE A 496 14.83 21.03 14.18
C ILE A 496 13.34 21.32 13.95
N GLU A 497 12.68 20.55 13.09
CA GLU A 497 11.28 20.80 12.73
C GLU A 497 10.34 20.30 13.83
N ARG A 498 9.74 21.24 14.56
CA ARG A 498 8.90 20.93 15.72
C ARG A 498 7.57 20.34 15.29
N TYR A 499 7.01 19.48 16.16
CA TYR A 499 5.64 19.03 15.98
C TYR A 499 4.67 20.22 16.06
N PRO A 500 3.77 20.37 15.09
CA PRO A 500 2.64 21.27 15.26
C PRO A 500 1.80 20.78 16.45
N VAL A 501 1.44 21.68 17.36
CA VAL A 501 0.59 21.34 18.51
C VAL A 501 -0.85 21.05 18.05
N ARG A 502 -1.30 21.85 17.09
CA ARG A 502 -2.56 21.75 16.37
C ARG A 502 -2.27 21.93 14.89
N VAL A 503 -3.09 21.34 14.04
CA VAL A 503 -3.05 21.56 12.59
C VAL A 503 -4.26 22.37 12.19
N ASP A 504 -4.09 23.24 11.22
CA ASP A 504 -5.22 23.94 10.61
C ASP A 504 -6.11 22.95 9.81
N PRO A 505 -7.45 23.00 9.95
CA PRO A 505 -8.37 22.14 9.23
C PRO A 505 -8.21 22.10 7.70
N ARG A 506 -7.95 23.25 7.08
CA ARG A 506 -7.76 23.35 5.63
C ARG A 506 -6.39 22.78 5.26
N ALA A 507 -5.34 23.19 5.96
CA ALA A 507 -3.99 22.68 5.74
C ALA A 507 -3.94 21.14 5.85
N PHE A 508 -4.61 20.56 6.86
CA PHE A 508 -4.71 19.11 7.04
C PHE A 508 -5.23 18.42 5.78
N ARG A 509 -6.36 18.89 5.24
CA ARG A 509 -6.96 18.31 4.03
C ARG A 509 -6.09 18.54 2.78
N VAL A 510 -5.51 19.73 2.64
CA VAL A 510 -4.61 20.10 1.53
C VAL A 510 -3.40 19.19 1.47
N GLY A 511 -2.73 18.93 2.60
CA GLY A 511 -1.53 18.09 2.67
C GLY A 511 -1.77 16.68 2.14
N PHE A 512 -2.88 16.04 2.53
CA PHE A 512 -3.21 14.69 2.04
C PHE A 512 -3.70 14.68 0.59
N LEU A 513 -4.50 15.68 0.17
CA LEU A 513 -4.95 15.78 -1.21
C LEU A 513 -3.76 15.94 -2.17
N PHE A 514 -2.80 16.81 -1.83
CA PHE A 514 -1.57 16.99 -2.60
C PHE A 514 -0.83 15.66 -2.80
N GLN A 515 -0.58 14.93 -1.71
CA GLN A 515 0.11 13.64 -1.78
C GLN A 515 -0.61 12.62 -2.65
N LYS A 516 -1.95 12.55 -2.55
CA LYS A 516 -2.75 11.61 -3.35
C LYS A 516 -2.73 11.96 -4.83
N VAL A 517 -2.95 13.22 -5.21
CA VAL A 517 -2.91 13.63 -6.62
C VAL A 517 -1.49 13.48 -7.19
N TYR A 518 -0.46 13.85 -6.43
CA TYR A 518 0.94 13.59 -6.80
C TYR A 518 1.17 12.11 -7.10
N SER A 519 0.65 11.20 -6.25
CA SER A 519 0.82 9.76 -6.45
C SER A 519 0.21 9.25 -7.76
N HIS A 520 -0.88 9.85 -8.23
CA HIS A 520 -1.49 9.52 -9.52
C HIS A 520 -0.65 10.02 -10.68
N ILE A 521 -0.18 11.28 -10.65
CA ILE A 521 0.67 11.83 -11.71
C ILE A 521 2.01 11.10 -11.78
N ALA A 522 2.62 10.77 -10.63
CA ALA A 522 3.84 9.96 -10.59
C ALA A 522 3.62 8.53 -11.13
N ARG A 523 2.41 7.98 -10.97
CA ARG A 523 2.04 6.68 -11.57
C ARG A 523 1.87 6.81 -13.08
N THR A 524 1.26 7.88 -13.57
CA THR A 524 1.19 8.19 -15.00
C THR A 524 2.59 8.30 -15.59
N ALA A 525 3.48 9.07 -14.97
CA ALA A 525 4.87 9.20 -15.40
C ALA A 525 5.57 7.83 -15.51
N LYS A 526 5.39 6.95 -14.51
CA LYS A 526 5.92 5.58 -14.56
C LYS A 526 5.30 4.76 -15.70
N SER A 527 4.00 4.94 -15.95
CA SER A 527 3.24 4.14 -16.92
C SER A 527 3.52 4.49 -18.37
N ILE A 528 4.08 5.68 -18.62
CA ILE A 528 4.58 6.09 -19.93
C ILE A 528 6.12 5.97 -20.03
N GLY A 529 6.76 5.34 -19.04
CA GLY A 529 8.18 5.03 -19.02
C GLY A 529 9.09 6.25 -18.86
N LEU A 530 8.68 7.26 -18.08
CA LEU A 530 9.60 8.33 -17.67
C LEU A 530 10.61 7.81 -16.62
N PRO A 531 11.85 8.36 -16.61
CA PRO A 531 12.87 7.98 -15.65
C PRO A 531 12.45 8.15 -14.18
N ALA A 532 13.17 7.48 -13.28
CA ALA A 532 12.88 7.48 -11.85
C ALA A 532 12.88 8.88 -11.20
N ASP A 533 13.59 9.86 -11.77
CA ASP A 533 13.60 11.24 -11.28
C ASP A 533 12.23 11.94 -11.41
N PHE A 534 11.39 11.53 -12.38
CA PHE A 534 10.01 12.01 -12.51
C PHE A 534 9.03 11.22 -11.63
N CYS A 535 9.43 10.02 -11.21
CA CYS A 535 8.59 9.05 -10.53
C CYS A 535 8.94 8.91 -9.03
N CYS A 536 9.50 9.94 -8.40
CA CYS A 536 9.93 9.86 -7.01
C CYS A 536 8.76 9.72 -6.02
N SER A 537 9.07 9.40 -4.76
CA SER A 537 8.11 9.55 -3.66
C SER A 537 7.72 11.02 -3.55
N VAL A 538 6.54 11.28 -2.99
CA VAL A 538 6.07 12.66 -2.83
C VAL A 538 7.07 13.45 -1.98
N PRO A 539 7.67 14.53 -2.50
CA PRO A 539 8.65 15.34 -1.77
C PRO A 539 7.93 16.21 -0.72
N TYR A 540 7.49 15.60 0.38
CA TYR A 540 6.64 16.24 1.38
C TYR A 540 7.16 16.02 2.81
N ASP A 541 7.32 17.13 3.54
CA ASP A 541 7.51 17.14 4.99
C ASP A 541 6.28 17.79 5.64
N GLY A 542 5.46 16.96 6.28
CA GLY A 542 4.23 17.38 6.92
C GLY A 542 4.42 18.35 8.08
N HIS A 543 5.51 18.23 8.83
CA HIS A 543 5.75 19.13 9.96
C HIS A 543 6.08 20.53 9.43
N ARG A 544 6.99 20.59 8.45
CA ARG A 544 7.36 21.84 7.77
C ARG A 544 6.14 22.48 7.11
N PHE A 545 5.33 21.70 6.41
CA PHE A 545 4.11 22.19 5.77
C PHE A 545 3.18 22.89 6.76
N HIS A 546 2.84 22.23 7.87
CA HIS A 546 1.94 22.82 8.86
C HIS A 546 2.54 24.04 9.57
N ASN A 547 3.83 24.02 9.88
CA ASN A 547 4.51 25.15 10.52
C ASN A 547 4.61 26.35 9.58
N CYS A 548 4.94 26.15 8.29
CA CYS A 548 4.92 27.21 7.29
C CYS A 548 3.50 27.77 7.07
N TYR A 549 2.48 26.91 7.07
CA TYR A 549 1.09 27.34 6.90
C TYR A 549 0.63 28.23 8.05
N ALA A 550 1.00 27.88 9.28
CA ALA A 550 0.76 28.71 10.46
C ALA A 550 1.55 30.04 10.40
N GLY A 551 2.81 29.98 9.96
CA GLY A 551 3.65 31.16 9.72
C GLY A 551 3.00 32.12 8.71
N TRP A 552 2.47 31.61 7.61
CA TRP A 552 1.76 32.41 6.62
C TRP A 552 0.53 33.12 7.20
N ARG A 553 -0.31 32.41 7.96
CA ARG A 553 -1.48 33.03 8.62
C ARG A 553 -1.13 34.13 9.62
N SER A 554 0.06 34.09 10.20
CA SER A 554 0.55 35.14 11.09
C SER A 554 1.28 36.28 10.37
N GLY A 555 1.31 36.27 9.03
CA GLY A 555 2.00 37.26 8.21
C GLY A 555 3.53 37.11 8.21
N GLN A 556 4.06 35.98 8.68
CA GLN A 556 5.49 35.74 8.89
C GLN A 556 6.15 34.94 7.75
N TRP A 557 5.41 34.66 6.67
CA TRP A 557 5.93 33.88 5.55
C TRP A 557 5.88 34.66 4.24
N THR A 558 7.00 34.68 3.53
CA THR A 558 7.13 35.23 2.18
C THR A 558 7.88 34.25 1.30
N MET A 559 7.40 34.02 0.08
CA MET A 559 8.10 33.18 -0.90
C MET A 559 9.30 33.93 -1.48
N SER A 560 10.51 33.44 -1.23
CA SER A 560 11.75 34.05 -1.72
C SER A 560 12.30 33.41 -3.01
N GLU A 561 12.01 32.13 -3.27
CA GLU A 561 12.58 31.35 -4.37
C GLU A 561 11.50 30.61 -5.19
N GLY A 562 11.86 30.15 -6.41
CA GLY A 562 10.99 29.30 -7.24
C GLY A 562 9.88 30.02 -8.02
N GLN A 563 9.87 31.36 -8.05
CA GLN A 563 8.83 32.14 -8.76
C GLN A 563 8.71 31.79 -10.25
N HIS A 564 9.81 31.42 -10.89
CA HIS A 564 9.86 31.04 -12.31
C HIS A 564 9.29 29.64 -12.60
N TRP A 565 9.02 28.82 -11.58
CA TRP A 565 8.42 27.48 -11.71
C TRP A 565 6.90 27.47 -11.49
N ARG A 566 6.27 28.64 -11.31
CA ARG A 566 4.84 28.76 -10.98
C ARG A 566 3.92 28.59 -12.18
N LEU A 567 4.01 27.46 -12.88
CA LEU A 567 3.13 27.16 -14.02
C LEU A 567 1.64 27.10 -13.64
N TYR A 568 1.33 26.95 -12.35
CA TYR A 568 -0.02 26.95 -11.82
C TYR A 568 -0.60 28.35 -11.61
N ALA A 569 0.21 29.41 -11.54
CA ALA A 569 -0.25 30.75 -11.20
C ALA A 569 -1.30 31.32 -12.19
N PRO A 570 -1.18 31.13 -13.52
CA PRO A 570 -2.19 31.60 -14.47
C PRO A 570 -3.59 30.98 -14.27
N PHE A 571 -3.67 29.81 -13.62
CA PHE A 571 -4.93 29.10 -13.39
C PHE A 571 -5.62 29.52 -12.09
N ALA A 572 -4.99 30.35 -11.25
CA ALA A 572 -5.58 30.78 -10.00
C ALA A 572 -6.68 31.82 -10.22
N ARG A 573 -7.89 31.57 -9.70
CA ARG A 573 -8.99 32.54 -9.77
C ARG A 573 -8.74 33.72 -8.83
N GLN A 574 -8.75 34.93 -9.39
CA GLN A 574 -8.46 36.18 -8.65
C GLN A 574 -9.44 36.45 -7.49
N GLU A 575 -10.71 36.03 -7.61
CA GLU A 575 -11.75 36.27 -6.58
C GLU A 575 -11.47 35.59 -5.23
N ARG A 576 -10.68 34.49 -5.20
CA ARG A 576 -10.28 33.81 -3.95
C ARG A 576 -8.97 34.32 -3.34
N VAL A 577 -8.19 35.11 -4.09
CA VAL A 577 -6.97 35.75 -3.56
C VAL A 577 -7.33 36.80 -2.50
N THR A 578 -8.45 37.50 -2.70
CA THR A 578 -8.94 38.55 -1.79
C THR A 578 -9.61 38.00 -0.53
N VAL A 579 -10.25 36.82 -0.60
CA VAL A 579 -10.91 36.15 0.55
C VAL A 579 -9.90 35.47 1.47
N ALA A 580 -8.70 35.11 0.98
CA ALA A 580 -7.65 34.49 1.80
C ALA A 580 -6.86 35.51 2.65
N ILE A 581 -6.89 36.80 2.29
CA ILE A 581 -6.19 37.89 2.98
C ILE A 581 -7.07 38.52 4.08
N ALA A 582 -8.39 38.32 4.01
CA ALA A 582 -9.36 38.73 5.02
C ALA A 582 -9.63 37.61 6.02
#